data_AF-A0A151X735-F1
#
_entry.id   AF-A0A151X735-F1
#
_cell.length_a   1.000
_cell.length_b   1.000
_cell.length_c   1.000
_cell.angle_alpha   90.00
_cell.angle_beta   90.00
_cell.angle_gamma   90.00
#
_symmetry.space_group_name_H-M   'P 1'
#
loop_
_entity.id
_entity.type
_entity.pdbx_description
1 polymer ?
#
loop_
_entity_poly.entity_id
_entity_poly.type
_entity_poly.pdbx_seq_one_letter_code
_entity_poly.pdbx_strand_id
1 'polypeptide(L)'
;MQKTQREILNAQRNQNEILQQLLLAITSLNSRSGDTRVEGRTEQPEFQRTEMTSPRSQVSSAPSQHTTLGSISSSHAISLLASQIPEFGGQEAENVQLWIQRVEKVASIHKVSPDITLLAASSRLVKLAKRW
;
A
#
# COMPACT_ATOMS: atom_id res chain seq x y z
N MET A 1 17.91 35.82 -9.81
CA MET A 1 16.93 35.52 -10.88
C MET A 1 17.43 34.44 -11.85
N GLN A 2 18.57 34.58 -12.53
CA GLN A 2 19.02 33.58 -13.53
C GLN A 2 19.42 32.20 -12.96
N LYS A 3 19.85 32.14 -11.68
CA LYS A 3 20.27 30.88 -11.03
C LYS A 3 19.08 29.93 -10.79
N THR A 4 17.96 30.47 -10.32
CA THR A 4 16.73 29.72 -10.03
C THR A 4 16.13 29.09 -11.28
N GLN A 5 16.18 29.78 -12.42
CA GLN A 5 15.66 29.24 -13.68
C GLN A 5 16.47 28.04 -14.18
N ARG A 6 17.80 28.06 -13.99
CA ARG A 6 18.67 26.91 -14.30
C ARG A 6 18.42 25.74 -13.34
N GLU A 7 18.17 26.02 -12.06
CA GLU A 7 17.83 24.98 -11.08
C GLU A 7 16.49 24.32 -11.40
N ILE A 8 15.47 25.10 -11.78
CA ILE A 8 14.16 24.55 -12.18
C ILE A 8 14.29 23.72 -13.46
N LEU A 9 15.07 24.18 -14.44
CA LEU A 9 15.31 23.43 -15.68
C LEU A 9 16.02 22.10 -15.40
N ASN A 10 17.03 22.12 -14.52
CA ASN A 10 17.75 20.91 -14.12
C ASN A 10 16.85 19.96 -13.30
N ALA A 11 16.03 20.49 -12.39
CA ALA A 11 15.08 19.70 -11.62
C ALA A 11 14.04 19.04 -12.53
N GLN A 12 13.56 19.76 -13.56
CA GLN A 12 12.61 19.24 -14.53
C GLN A 12 13.24 18.13 -15.40
N ARG A 13 14.50 18.28 -15.81
CA ARG A 13 15.22 17.25 -16.57
C ARG A 13 15.41 15.98 -15.73
N ASN A 14 15.90 16.14 -14.50
CA ASN A 14 16.12 15.04 -13.59
C ASN A 14 14.82 14.27 -13.28
N GLN A 15 13.71 15.00 -13.10
CA GLN A 15 12.39 14.37 -12.91
C GLN A 15 11.99 13.49 -14.12
N ASN A 16 12.23 13.97 -15.35
CA ASN A 16 11.95 13.19 -16.56
C ASN A 16 12.87 11.97 -16.70
N GLU A 17 14.12 12.04 -16.24
CA GLU A 17 15.05 10.91 -16.28
C GLU A 17 14.65 9.78 -15.33
N ILE A 18 14.13 10.11 -14.15
CA ILE A 18 13.62 9.12 -13.19
C ILE A 18 12.38 8.43 -13.74
N LEU A 19 11.48 9.17 -14.38
CA LEU A 19 10.24 8.62 -14.95
C LEU A 19 10.53 7.63 -16.08
N GLN A 20 11.54 7.90 -16.90
CA GLN A 20 11.98 6.98 -17.95
C GLN A 20 12.61 5.69 -17.39
N GLN A 21 13.43 5.80 -16.34
CA GLN A 21 14.01 4.63 -15.67
C GLN A 21 12.92 3.73 -15.06
N LEU A 22 11.89 4.33 -14.46
CA LEU A 22 10.75 3.60 -13.92
C LEU A 22 9.99 2.86 -15.03
N LEU A 23 9.76 3.50 -16.18
CA LEU A 23 9.05 2.88 -17.30
C LEU A 23 9.80 1.65 -17.82
N LEU A 24 11.12 1.74 -17.98
CA LEU A 24 11.97 0.61 -18.40
C LEU A 24 11.95 -0.54 -17.38
N ALA A 25 12.00 -0.21 -16.09
CA ALA A 25 11.93 -1.22 -15.03
C ALA A 25 10.61 -2.02 -15.09
N ILE A 26 9.47 -1.33 -15.26
CA ILE A 26 8.14 -1.96 -15.34
C ILE A 26 8.02 -2.82 -16.62
N THR A 27 8.52 -2.34 -17.76
CA THR A 27 8.49 -3.13 -19.01
C THR A 27 9.31 -4.41 -18.90
N SER A 28 10.49 -4.38 -18.24
CA SER A 28 11.34 -5.56 -18.06
C SER A 28 10.71 -6.64 -17.16
N LEU A 29 9.91 -6.23 -16.17
CA LEU A 29 9.19 -7.15 -15.28
C LEU A 29 8.02 -7.83 -16.00
N ASN A 30 7.34 -7.12 -16.91
CA ASN A 30 6.15 -7.63 -17.59
C ASN A 30 6.45 -8.66 -18.69
N SER A 31 7.65 -8.64 -19.27
CA SER A 31 8.08 -9.61 -20.29
C SER A 31 8.42 -11.01 -19.75
N ARG A 32 8.46 -11.21 -18.42
CA ARG A 32 8.88 -12.49 -17.80
C ARG A 32 7.72 -13.38 -17.37
N SER A 33 6.47 -12.93 -17.47
CA SER A 33 5.29 -13.66 -16.95
C SER A 33 4.48 -14.42 -18.02
N GLY A 34 5.09 -14.77 -19.15
CA GLY A 34 4.39 -15.34 -20.32
C GLY A 34 4.79 -16.75 -20.74
N ASP A 35 5.43 -17.58 -19.91
CA ASP A 35 5.70 -18.99 -20.27
C ASP A 35 5.31 -19.96 -19.14
N THR A 36 4.05 -20.40 -19.17
CA THR A 36 3.65 -21.69 -18.64
C THR A 36 3.02 -22.48 -19.77
N ARG A 37 3.91 -23.11 -20.55
CA ARG A 37 3.60 -24.13 -21.55
C ARG A 37 2.82 -25.28 -20.91
N VAL A 38 1.54 -25.40 -21.27
CA VAL A 38 0.65 -26.52 -20.90
C VAL A 38 1.04 -27.73 -21.75
N GLU A 39 1.50 -28.81 -21.11
CA GLU A 39 1.70 -30.10 -21.74
C GLU A 39 1.02 -31.20 -20.90
N GLY A 40 0.07 -31.91 -21.54
CA GLY A 40 -0.42 -33.23 -21.12
C GLY A 40 -1.78 -33.27 -20.42
N ARG A 41 -2.85 -33.63 -21.15
CA ARG A 41 -3.64 -34.88 -20.96
C ARG A 41 -4.96 -34.90 -21.78
N THR A 42 -4.89 -35.59 -22.92
CA THR A 42 -5.82 -36.57 -23.53
C THR A 42 -7.32 -36.58 -23.13
N GLU A 43 -8.16 -36.19 -24.11
CA GLU A 43 -9.43 -36.81 -24.63
C GLU A 43 -10.75 -36.85 -23.80
N GLN A 44 -11.72 -36.01 -24.21
CA GLN A 44 -13.17 -36.17 -24.55
C GLN A 44 -14.11 -37.16 -23.79
N PRO A 45 -15.48 -37.06 -23.89
CA PRO A 45 -16.34 -36.08 -24.59
C PRO A 45 -17.58 -35.54 -23.79
N GLU A 46 -18.14 -34.44 -24.32
CA GLU A 46 -19.56 -34.06 -24.46
C GLU A 46 -20.57 -34.27 -23.29
N PHE A 47 -21.14 -33.18 -22.75
CA PHE A 47 -22.60 -32.99 -22.64
C PHE A 47 -22.96 -31.51 -22.42
N GLN A 48 -24.04 -31.14 -23.09
CA GLN A 48 -24.55 -29.81 -23.40
C GLN A 48 -25.47 -29.27 -22.31
N ARG A 49 -25.24 -28.04 -21.82
CA ARG A 49 -26.35 -27.21 -21.31
C ARG A 49 -26.03 -25.71 -21.43
N THR A 50 -26.76 -25.08 -22.34
CA THR A 50 -26.91 -23.66 -22.53
C THR A 50 -27.60 -23.04 -21.32
N GLU A 51 -26.92 -22.18 -20.56
CA GLU A 51 -27.58 -21.19 -19.71
C GLU A 51 -26.94 -19.81 -19.95
N MET A 52 -27.78 -18.91 -20.44
CA MET A 52 -27.51 -17.50 -20.68
C MET A 52 -27.15 -16.81 -19.36
N THR A 53 -25.92 -16.32 -19.23
CA THR A 53 -25.63 -15.22 -18.29
C THR A 53 -24.70 -14.19 -18.96
N SER A 54 -25.21 -12.97 -19.03
CA SER A 54 -24.56 -11.74 -19.48
C SER A 54 -23.21 -11.47 -18.82
N PRO A 55 -22.34 -10.65 -19.45
CA PRO A 55 -20.94 -10.50 -19.06
C PRO A 55 -20.82 -9.92 -17.65
N ARG A 56 -20.36 -10.73 -16.71
CA ARG A 56 -19.86 -10.26 -15.41
C ARG A 56 -18.65 -9.39 -15.71
N SER A 57 -18.80 -8.07 -15.61
CA SER A 57 -17.70 -7.13 -15.56
C SER A 57 -16.67 -7.64 -14.57
N GLN A 58 -15.56 -8.17 -15.10
CA GLN A 58 -14.32 -8.30 -14.36
C GLN A 58 -13.92 -6.88 -14.02
N VAL A 59 -14.41 -6.40 -12.86
CA VAL A 59 -13.74 -5.31 -12.15
C VAL A 59 -12.33 -5.83 -11.98
N SER A 60 -11.44 -5.32 -12.81
CA SER A 60 -10.01 -5.47 -12.66
C SER A 60 -9.71 -5.04 -11.24
N SER A 61 -9.51 -6.02 -10.37
CA SER A 61 -8.87 -5.80 -9.08
C SER A 61 -7.50 -5.25 -9.44
N ALA A 62 -7.41 -3.92 -9.53
CA ALA A 62 -6.15 -3.23 -9.55
C ALA A 62 -5.34 -3.83 -8.39
N PRO A 63 -4.10 -4.28 -8.61
CA PRO A 63 -3.29 -4.72 -7.50
C PRO A 63 -3.16 -3.51 -6.59
N SER A 64 -3.88 -3.54 -5.47
CA SER A 64 -3.65 -2.62 -4.35
C SER A 64 -2.17 -2.77 -4.05
N GLN A 65 -1.39 -1.80 -4.50
CA GLN A 65 0.01 -1.69 -4.18
C GLN A 65 0.05 -1.35 -2.69
N HIS A 66 -0.13 -2.38 -1.85
CA HIS A 66 0.19 -2.32 -0.45
C HIS A 66 1.70 -2.11 -0.43
N THR A 67 2.11 -0.85 -0.33
CA THR A 67 3.49 -0.46 -0.05
C THR A 67 3.88 -1.17 1.23
N THR A 68 4.58 -2.29 1.09
CA THR A 68 5.13 -3.04 2.21
C THR A 68 6.16 -2.14 2.85
N LEU A 69 5.77 -1.48 3.95
CA LEU A 69 6.61 -0.54 4.70
C LEU A 69 7.90 -1.20 5.23
N GLY A 70 8.04 -2.53 5.10
CA GLY A 70 9.28 -3.26 5.38
C GLY A 70 10.48 -2.86 4.52
N SER A 71 10.28 -2.16 3.39
CA SER A 71 11.37 -1.58 2.59
C SER A 71 11.75 -0.16 3.03
N ILE A 72 11.02 0.44 3.97
CA ILE A 72 11.17 1.84 4.38
C ILE A 72 11.88 1.90 5.74
N SER A 73 12.74 2.90 5.93
CA SER A 73 13.37 3.17 7.23
C SER A 73 12.33 3.22 8.35
N SER A 74 12.61 2.54 9.47
CA SER A 74 11.72 2.41 10.63
C SER A 74 11.20 3.75 11.14
N SER A 75 12.02 4.81 11.13
CA SER A 75 11.62 6.17 11.50
C SER A 75 10.51 6.73 10.59
N HIS A 76 10.59 6.46 9.28
CA HIS A 76 9.56 6.86 8.33
C HIS A 76 8.30 6.00 8.45
N ALA A 77 8.45 4.70 8.74
CA ALA A 77 7.33 3.81 8.98
C ALA A 77 6.51 4.24 10.20
N ILE A 78 7.16 4.69 11.29
CA ILE A 78 6.48 5.25 12.47
C ILE A 78 5.71 6.52 12.10
N SER A 79 6.33 7.46 11.38
CA SER A 79 5.68 8.71 11.00
C SER A 79 4.45 8.50 10.10
N LEU A 80 4.55 7.56 9.16
CA LEU A 80 3.43 7.19 8.28
C LEU A 80 2.32 6.47 9.07
N LEU A 81 2.68 5.54 9.96
CA LEU A 81 1.74 4.82 10.81
C LEU A 81 1.00 5.78 11.76
N ALA A 82 1.74 6.68 12.39
CA ALA A 82 1.18 7.70 13.29
C ALA A 82 0.24 8.67 12.58
N SER A 83 0.49 9.01 11.31
CA SER A 83 -0.43 9.83 10.50
C SER A 83 -1.78 9.17 10.26
N GLN A 84 -1.85 7.84 10.31
CA GLN A 84 -3.05 7.05 10.02
C GLN A 84 -3.83 6.67 11.29
N ILE A 85 -3.26 6.93 12.47
CA ILE A 85 -3.86 6.64 13.77
C ILE A 85 -4.48 7.93 14.31
N PRO A 86 -5.79 7.96 14.61
CA PRO A 86 -6.42 9.11 15.25
C PRO A 86 -5.82 9.36 16.64
N GLU A 87 -5.77 10.60 17.08
CA GLU A 87 -5.31 10.93 18.44
C GLU A 87 -6.33 10.45 19.49
N PHE A 88 -5.85 10.03 20.66
CA PHE A 88 -6.70 9.62 21.77
C PHE A 88 -6.43 10.48 23.01
N GLY A 89 -7.43 11.26 23.42
CA GLY A 89 -7.33 12.22 24.52
C GLY A 89 -7.73 11.69 25.89
N GLY A 90 -8.32 10.50 25.95
CA GLY A 90 -8.84 9.90 27.18
C GLY A 90 -10.09 10.58 27.71
N GLN A 91 -10.90 11.22 26.85
CA GLN A 91 -12.20 11.75 27.23
C GLN A 91 -13.24 10.62 27.33
N GLU A 92 -14.25 10.75 28.20
CA GLU A 92 -15.33 9.73 28.32
C GLU A 92 -16.14 9.53 27.03
N ALA A 93 -16.17 10.54 26.16
CA ALA A 93 -16.79 10.45 24.84
C ALA A 93 -15.97 9.63 23.83
N GLU A 94 -14.67 9.42 24.09
CA GLU A 94 -13.78 8.69 23.20
C GLU A 94 -13.82 7.18 23.50
N ASN A 95 -14.15 6.38 22.49
CA ASN A 95 -14.18 4.93 22.64
C ASN A 95 -12.79 4.32 22.44
N VAL A 96 -12.16 3.93 23.55
CA VAL A 96 -10.83 3.30 23.56
C VAL A 96 -10.78 2.00 22.73
N GLN A 97 -11.86 1.22 22.72
CA GLN A 97 -11.90 -0.06 22.03
C GLN A 97 -11.93 0.13 20.50
N LEU A 98 -12.69 1.13 20.04
CA LEU A 98 -12.69 1.53 18.63
C LEU A 98 -11.31 2.09 18.20
N TRP A 99 -10.64 2.81 19.10
CA TRP A 99 -9.30 3.32 18.85
C TRP A 99 -8.27 2.19 18.71
N ILE A 100 -8.26 1.22 19.63
CA ILE A 100 -7.37 0.05 19.56
C ILE A 100 -7.61 -0.75 18.27
N GLN A 101 -8.87 -1.03 17.94
CA GLN A 101 -9.22 -1.74 16.69
C GLN A 101 -8.69 -1.01 15.46
N ARG A 102 -8.70 0.34 15.47
CA ARG A 102 -8.16 1.13 14.37
C ARG A 102 -6.64 1.00 14.27
N VAL A 103 -5.94 1.09 15.40
CA VAL A 103 -4.48 0.90 15.48
C VAL A 103 -4.09 -0.47 14.94
N GLU A 104 -4.74 -1.55 15.39
CA GLU A 104 -4.48 -2.92 14.95
C GLU A 104 -4.76 -3.11 13.46
N LYS A 105 -5.87 -2.53 12.95
CA LYS A 105 -6.19 -2.59 11.53
C LYS A 105 -5.12 -1.92 10.67
N VAL A 106 -4.64 -0.74 11.08
CA VAL A 106 -3.58 -0.03 10.35
C VAL A 106 -2.27 -0.83 10.43
N ALA A 107 -1.90 -1.36 11.60
CA ALA A 107 -0.72 -2.21 11.75
C ALA A 107 -0.76 -3.46 10.86
N SER A 108 -1.92 -4.12 10.77
CA SER A 108 -2.16 -5.29 9.93
C SER A 108 -2.05 -4.97 8.43
N ILE A 109 -2.63 -3.85 7.99
CA ILE A 109 -2.57 -3.39 6.58
C ILE A 109 -1.13 -3.14 6.14
N HIS A 110 -0.31 -2.58 7.03
CA HIS A 110 1.06 -2.17 6.73
C HIS A 110 2.12 -3.20 7.14
N LYS A 111 1.70 -4.35 7.71
CA LYS A 111 2.57 -5.42 8.23
C LYS A 111 3.71 -4.90 9.10
N VAL A 112 3.40 -4.02 10.03
CA VAL A 112 4.39 -3.33 10.87
C VAL A 112 4.73 -4.17 12.11
N SER A 113 5.98 -4.09 12.59
CA SER A 113 6.39 -4.76 13.83
C SER A 113 5.56 -4.26 15.03
N PRO A 114 5.23 -5.13 16.01
CA PRO A 114 4.53 -4.73 17.22
C PRO A 114 5.22 -3.57 17.96
N ASP A 115 6.56 -3.54 17.99
CA ASP A 115 7.32 -2.48 18.66
C ASP A 115 7.09 -1.10 18.00
N ILE A 116 7.02 -1.07 16.67
CA ILE A 116 6.74 0.14 15.89
C ILE A 116 5.29 0.57 16.10
N THR A 117 4.38 -0.39 16.16
CA THR A 117 2.95 -0.14 16.42
C THR A 117 2.75 0.48 17.80
N LEU A 118 3.41 -0.07 18.81
CA LEU A 118 3.37 0.46 20.17
C LEU A 118 3.91 1.87 20.22
N LEU A 119 5.08 2.13 19.61
CA LEU A 119 5.69 3.45 19.60
C LEU A 119 4.81 4.49 18.88
N ALA A 120 4.22 4.12 17.74
CA ALA A 120 3.29 4.99 17.01
C ALA A 120 2.02 5.26 17.83
N ALA A 121 1.45 4.23 18.46
CA ALA A 121 0.26 4.36 19.31
C ALA A 121 0.53 5.26 20.53
N SER A 122 1.66 5.07 21.23
CA SER A 122 2.07 5.93 22.35
C SER A 122 2.28 7.38 21.91
N SER A 123 2.79 7.62 20.70
CA SER A 123 2.91 8.98 20.15
C SER A 123 1.57 9.66 19.90
N ARG A 124 0.46 8.90 19.79
CA ARG A 124 -0.89 9.42 19.51
C ARG A 124 -1.75 9.58 20.77
N LEU A 125 -1.24 9.22 21.94
CA LEU A 125 -1.87 9.52 23.22
C LEU A 125 -1.68 11.01 23.56
N VAL A 126 -2.78 11.71 23.83
CA VAL A 126 -2.78 13.14 24.17
C VAL A 126 -3.54 13.41 25.47
N LYS A 127 -3.45 14.64 25.99
CA LYS A 127 -4.19 15.12 27.17
C LYS A 127 -4.08 14.19 28.39
N LEU A 128 -5.19 13.58 28.82
CA LEU A 128 -5.28 12.75 30.02
C LEU A 128 -4.62 11.40 29.76
N ALA A 129 -4.81 10.82 28.58
CA ALA A 129 -4.21 9.54 28.20
C ALA A 129 -2.67 9.57 28.15
N LYS A 130 -2.07 10.74 27.88
CA LYS A 130 -0.60 10.90 27.90
C LYS A 130 -0.02 11.03 29.31
N ARG A 131 -0.81 11.47 30.28
CA ARG A 131 -0.38 11.76 31.66
C ARG A 131 -0.68 10.62 32.64
N TRP A 132 -1.45 9.64 32.18
CA TRP A 132 -1.82 8.43 32.92
C TRP A 132 -0.62 7.49 33.05
#